data_AF-A0A2A5NQV9-F1
#
_entry.id   AF-A0A2A5NQV9-F1
#
_cell.length_a   1.000
_cell.length_b   1.000
_cell.length_c   1.000
_cell.angle_alpha   90.00
_cell.angle_beta   90.00
_cell.angle_gamma   90.00
#
_symmetry.space_group_name_H-M   'P 1'
#
loop_
_entity.id
_entity.type
_entity.pdbx_description
1 polymer ?
#
loop_
_entity_poly.entity_id
_entity_poly.type
_entity_poly.pdbx_seq_one_letter_code
_entity_poly.pdbx_strand_id
1 'polypeptide(L)'
;MRGLLRPTRPPLWIALGVVAAVGVAFGAGTVVGTARTTTPAAPTVTPTAGAVTLEQLLDLPQTYADQLPGPVDAPVSLHSTRLVFTNRALDGGSLETPWNVWAGVGTDRSTICLVATADRIQSTTACYPREDALHGSVSLSAQSTSGTLTLWLRGGGVQGSVTDSY
;
A
#
# COMPACT_ATOMS: atom_id res chain seq x y z
N MET A 1 63.07 -47.92 10.78
CA MET A 1 63.80 -47.61 12.03
C MET A 1 63.77 -46.09 12.25
N ARG A 2 63.61 -45.69 13.52
CA ARG A 2 63.67 -44.37 14.18
C ARG A 2 64.47 -43.26 13.46
N GLY A 3 64.20 -41.95 13.62
CA GLY A 3 63.48 -41.21 14.66
C GLY A 3 63.14 -39.78 14.17
N LEU A 4 62.06 -39.17 14.69
CA LEU A 4 62.10 -38.16 15.78
C LEU A 4 63.16 -37.08 15.57
N LEU A 5 62.71 -35.85 15.31
CA LEU A 5 63.19 -34.62 15.95
C LEU A 5 62.26 -33.45 15.59
N ARG A 6 61.40 -33.11 16.55
CA ARG A 6 60.71 -31.81 16.64
C ARG A 6 61.57 -30.92 17.53
N PRO A 7 61.84 -29.67 17.14
CA PRO A 7 62.04 -28.58 18.09
C PRO A 7 61.05 -27.44 17.80
N THR A 8 60.12 -27.17 18.72
CA THR A 8 60.18 -26.11 19.75
C THR A 8 59.72 -24.74 19.21
N ARG A 9 58.49 -24.35 19.59
CA ARG A 9 57.91 -23.01 19.40
C ARG A 9 58.53 -22.01 20.40
N PRO A 10 58.43 -20.70 20.13
CA PRO A 10 57.76 -19.81 21.10
C PRO A 10 56.80 -18.79 20.46
N PRO A 11 55.98 -18.08 21.28
CA PRO A 11 54.66 -17.61 20.92
C PRO A 11 54.61 -16.10 20.65
N LEU A 12 53.59 -15.63 19.92
CA LEU A 12 53.07 -14.29 20.20
C LEU A 12 51.58 -14.21 19.88
N TRP A 13 50.85 -13.93 20.96
CA TRP A 13 49.43 -13.65 21.03
C TRP A 13 49.11 -12.26 20.49
N ILE A 14 47.88 -12.08 19.99
CA ILE A 14 46.95 -10.95 20.12
C ILE A 14 45.83 -11.24 19.09
N ALA A 15 44.77 -11.96 19.47
CA ALA A 15 43.53 -11.44 20.05
C ALA A 15 42.78 -10.48 19.11
N LEU A 16 41.73 -10.99 18.44
CA LEU A 16 40.61 -10.15 18.01
C LEU A 16 39.31 -10.96 17.96
N GLY A 17 38.40 -10.62 18.88
CA GLY A 17 36.98 -10.44 18.59
C GLY A 17 36.09 -11.67 18.38
N VAL A 18 35.39 -12.05 19.44
CA VAL A 18 34.20 -12.91 19.49
C VAL A 18 33.04 -12.32 18.68
N VAL A 19 32.31 -13.13 17.90
CA VAL A 19 30.83 -13.11 17.89
C VAL A 19 30.30 -14.53 17.69
N ALA A 20 29.41 -14.94 18.60
CA ALA A 20 28.82 -16.26 18.70
C ALA A 20 27.94 -16.63 17.49
N ALA A 21 28.10 -17.86 17.02
CA ALA A 21 27.22 -18.49 16.06
C ALA A 21 25.91 -18.94 16.73
N VAL A 22 24.77 -18.60 16.13
CA VAL A 22 23.50 -19.30 16.38
C VAL A 22 23.15 -20.03 15.09
N GLY A 23 23.38 -21.34 15.08
CA GLY A 23 22.97 -22.22 14.00
C GLY A 23 21.47 -22.47 14.05
N VAL A 24 20.82 -22.43 12.89
CA VAL A 24 19.48 -23.01 12.71
C VAL A 24 19.61 -24.13 11.69
N ALA A 25 19.25 -25.34 12.13
CA ALA A 25 19.38 -26.58 11.39
C ALA A 25 18.45 -26.62 10.18
N PHE A 26 18.98 -27.03 9.02
CA PHE A 26 18.19 -27.40 7.85
C PHE A 26 17.66 -28.82 8.03
N GLY A 27 16.38 -28.93 8.39
CA GLY A 27 15.62 -30.18 8.27
C GLY A 27 14.91 -30.21 6.91
N ALA A 28 15.35 -31.11 6.02
CA ALA A 28 14.62 -31.43 4.82
C ALA A 28 13.39 -32.29 5.16
N GLY A 29 12.22 -31.91 4.64
CA GLY A 29 10.99 -32.69 4.73
C GLY A 29 10.05 -32.30 3.61
N THR A 30 9.90 -33.19 2.62
CA THR A 30 8.89 -33.07 1.56
C THR A 30 7.51 -33.35 2.15
N VAL A 31 6.64 -32.34 2.17
CA VAL A 31 5.22 -32.52 2.49
C VAL A 31 4.40 -31.86 1.38
N VAL A 32 3.79 -32.68 0.52
CA VAL A 32 2.71 -32.24 -0.37
C VAL A 32 1.46 -32.14 0.49
N GLY A 33 1.27 -30.98 1.10
CA GLY A 33 0.10 -30.65 1.89
C GLY A 33 -0.79 -29.67 1.12
N THR A 34 -2.02 -30.07 0.84
CA THR A 34 -3.10 -29.18 0.41
C THR A 34 -3.39 -28.17 1.54
N ALA A 35 -2.59 -27.11 1.61
CA ALA A 35 -2.87 -25.98 2.47
C ALA A 35 -4.02 -25.20 1.82
N ARG A 36 -5.24 -25.43 2.32
CA ARG A 36 -6.25 -24.38 2.25
C ARG A 36 -5.60 -23.16 2.89
N THR A 37 -5.27 -22.16 2.09
CA THR A 37 -4.86 -20.84 2.57
C THR A 37 -6.07 -20.29 3.32
N THR A 38 -6.13 -20.56 4.62
CA THR A 38 -6.92 -19.75 5.53
C THR A 38 -6.24 -18.40 5.52
N THR A 39 -6.61 -17.54 4.58
CA THR A 39 -6.29 -16.12 4.60
C THR A 39 -6.73 -15.63 5.97
N PRO A 40 -5.81 -15.16 6.84
CA PRO A 40 -6.20 -14.56 8.10
C PRO A 40 -7.18 -13.44 7.77
N ALA A 41 -8.36 -13.46 8.38
CA ALA A 41 -9.31 -12.37 8.23
C ALA A 41 -8.58 -11.06 8.57
N ALA A 42 -8.50 -10.15 7.60
CA ALA A 42 -7.91 -8.84 7.82
C ALA A 42 -8.63 -8.18 9.00
N PRO A 43 -7.92 -7.51 9.92
CA PRO A 43 -8.56 -6.87 11.06
C PRO A 43 -9.55 -5.81 10.54
N THR A 44 -10.84 -6.02 10.82
CA THR A 44 -11.90 -5.07 10.52
C THR A 44 -11.69 -3.83 11.39
N VAL A 45 -11.36 -2.70 10.75
CA VAL A 45 -11.25 -1.42 11.46
C VAL A 45 -12.64 -0.79 11.51
N THR A 46 -13.11 -0.40 12.69
CA THR A 46 -14.36 0.36 12.80
C THR A 46 -14.11 1.80 12.34
N PRO A 47 -14.93 2.36 11.43
CA PRO A 47 -14.77 3.74 10.98
C PRO A 47 -14.94 4.72 12.15
N THR A 48 -14.21 5.84 12.11
CA THR A 48 -14.39 6.94 13.07
C THR A 48 -15.85 7.41 13.03
N ALA A 49 -16.49 7.57 14.19
CA ALA A 49 -17.89 8.01 14.26
C ALA A 49 -18.08 9.34 13.49
N GLY A 50 -18.97 9.35 12.50
CA GLY A 50 -19.23 10.50 11.62
C GLY A 50 -18.42 10.52 10.31
N ALA A 51 -17.52 9.57 10.07
CA ALA A 51 -16.85 9.40 8.78
C ALA A 51 -17.83 8.77 7.77
N VAL A 52 -17.99 9.40 6.60
CA VAL A 52 -18.68 8.76 5.48
C VAL A 52 -17.80 7.62 4.99
N THR A 53 -18.32 6.39 5.03
CA THR A 53 -17.54 5.22 4.61
C THR A 53 -17.52 5.08 3.10
N LEU A 54 -16.52 4.38 2.58
CA LEU A 54 -16.34 4.12 1.17
C LEU A 54 -17.53 3.33 0.58
N GLU A 55 -18.08 2.38 1.33
CA GLU A 55 -19.30 1.66 0.96
C GLU A 55 -20.45 2.64 0.75
N GLN A 56 -20.65 3.54 1.72
CA GLN A 56 -21.74 4.50 1.66
C GLN A 56 -21.55 5.49 0.51
N LEU A 57 -20.31 5.90 0.20
CA LEU A 57 -20.01 6.72 -0.98
C LEU A 57 -20.30 5.99 -2.29
N LEU A 58 -19.94 4.70 -2.39
CA LEU A 58 -20.17 3.89 -3.59
C LEU A 58 -21.66 3.64 -3.85
N ASP A 59 -22.48 3.59 -2.80
CA ASP A 59 -23.94 3.42 -2.91
C ASP A 59 -24.69 4.71 -3.30
N LEU A 60 -24.08 5.89 -3.14
CA LEU A 60 -24.71 7.15 -3.54
C LEU A 60 -24.80 7.27 -5.07
N PRO A 61 -25.81 7.98 -5.60
CA PRO A 61 -25.88 8.32 -7.03
C PRO A 61 -24.63 9.08 -7.48
N GLN A 62 -24.13 8.76 -8.67
CA GLN A 62 -22.97 9.44 -9.25
C GLN A 62 -23.29 10.89 -9.63
N THR A 63 -22.40 11.81 -9.29
CA THR A 63 -22.42 13.21 -9.72
C THR A 63 -21.35 13.47 -10.80
N TYR A 64 -21.30 14.70 -11.34
CA TYR A 64 -20.29 15.06 -12.33
C TYR A 64 -18.85 14.98 -11.79
N ALA A 65 -18.63 15.31 -10.50
CA ALA A 65 -17.31 15.27 -9.88
C ALA A 65 -16.75 13.84 -9.75
N ASP A 66 -17.63 12.85 -9.78
CA ASP A 66 -17.31 11.43 -9.64
C ASP A 66 -16.85 10.78 -10.95
N GLN A 67 -16.92 11.49 -12.07
CA GLN A 67 -16.43 11.02 -13.35
C GLN A 67 -14.91 11.20 -13.43
N LEU A 68 -14.22 10.15 -13.88
CA LEU A 68 -12.79 10.27 -14.19
C LEU A 68 -12.59 11.27 -15.33
N PRO A 69 -11.51 12.08 -15.29
CA PRO A 69 -11.14 12.93 -16.42
C PRO A 69 -10.96 12.10 -17.69
N GLY A 70 -11.42 12.61 -18.84
CA GLY A 70 -11.36 11.89 -20.12
C GLY A 70 -9.99 11.31 -20.50
N PRO A 71 -8.85 11.97 -20.23
CA PRO A 71 -7.52 11.42 -20.52
C PRO A 71 -7.04 10.33 -19.56
N VAL A 72 -7.70 10.14 -18.40
CA VAL A 72 -7.28 9.20 -17.36
C VAL A 72 -7.88 7.82 -17.67
N ASP A 73 -7.01 6.87 -17.98
CA ASP A 73 -7.38 5.46 -18.13
C ASP A 73 -7.17 4.70 -16.81
N ALA A 74 -8.18 3.95 -16.39
CA ALA A 74 -8.15 3.18 -15.16
C ALA A 74 -8.97 1.88 -15.30
N PRO A 75 -8.54 0.78 -14.67
CA PRO A 75 -9.19 -0.53 -14.71
C PRO A 75 -10.43 -0.58 -13.80
N VAL A 76 -11.35 0.36 -13.98
CA VAL A 76 -12.61 0.48 -13.24
C VAL A 76 -13.81 0.24 -14.15
N SER A 77 -14.84 -0.35 -13.58
CA SER A 77 -16.14 -0.50 -14.23
C SER A 77 -16.77 0.86 -14.50
N LEU A 78 -17.42 1.00 -15.67
CA LEU A 78 -18.16 2.19 -16.04
C LEU A 78 -19.18 2.59 -14.96
N HIS A 79 -19.29 3.89 -14.70
CA HIS A 79 -20.23 4.49 -13.75
C HIS A 79 -20.06 4.05 -12.27
N SER A 80 -18.96 3.39 -11.94
CA SER A 80 -18.68 2.92 -10.57
C SER A 80 -17.82 3.87 -9.73
N THR A 81 -17.21 4.87 -10.36
CA THR A 81 -16.26 5.77 -9.70
C THR A 81 -16.96 6.80 -8.84
N ARG A 82 -16.34 7.14 -7.71
CA ARG A 82 -16.74 8.19 -6.78
C ARG A 82 -15.52 8.99 -6.35
N LEU A 83 -15.64 10.31 -6.29
CA LEU A 83 -14.60 11.18 -5.76
C LEU A 83 -14.55 11.02 -4.24
N VAL A 84 -13.47 10.44 -3.74
CA VAL A 84 -13.31 10.11 -2.31
C VAL A 84 -12.39 11.10 -1.58
N PHE A 85 -11.54 11.81 -2.33
CA PHE A 85 -10.68 12.83 -1.78
C PHE A 85 -10.40 13.93 -2.82
N THR A 86 -10.44 15.17 -2.36
CA THR A 86 -9.88 16.31 -3.08
C THR A 86 -9.29 17.26 -2.05
N ASN A 87 -8.10 17.79 -2.31
CA ASN A 87 -7.56 18.89 -1.52
C ASN A 87 -7.88 20.25 -2.16
N ARG A 88 -8.47 20.32 -3.36
CA ARG A 88 -8.73 21.58 -4.05
C ARG A 88 -9.51 22.55 -3.17
N ALA A 89 -9.02 23.78 -3.08
CA ALA A 89 -9.66 24.81 -2.27
C ALA A 89 -11.05 25.14 -2.84
N LEU A 90 -12.06 25.18 -1.97
CA LEU A 90 -13.46 25.45 -2.35
C LEU A 90 -13.70 26.93 -2.70
N ASP A 91 -12.78 27.80 -2.28
CA ASP A 91 -12.82 29.26 -2.47
C ASP A 91 -12.05 29.72 -3.72
N GLY A 92 -11.53 28.79 -4.53
CA GLY A 92 -10.72 29.10 -5.71
C GLY A 92 -9.28 29.48 -5.41
N GLY A 93 -8.82 29.33 -4.15
CA GLY A 93 -7.40 29.40 -3.81
C GLY A 93 -6.57 28.35 -4.55
N SER A 94 -5.36 28.69 -4.98
CA SER A 94 -4.42 27.72 -5.55
C SER A 94 -3.74 26.95 -4.41
N LEU A 95 -4.02 25.66 -4.28
CA LEU A 95 -3.05 24.77 -3.65
C LEU A 95 -1.91 24.47 -4.61
N GLU A 96 -0.70 24.32 -4.08
CA GLU A 96 0.51 24.00 -4.87
C GLU A 96 0.33 22.70 -5.67
N THR A 97 -0.38 21.70 -5.13
CA THR A 97 -0.71 20.46 -5.85
C THR A 97 -2.18 20.03 -5.69
N PRO A 98 -3.04 20.20 -6.71
CA PRO A 98 -4.49 20.00 -6.61
C PRO A 98 -4.93 18.55 -6.91
N TRP A 99 -4.60 17.64 -6.01
CA TRP A 99 -4.95 16.22 -6.06
C TRP A 99 -6.45 15.95 -6.04
N ASN A 100 -6.87 15.03 -6.89
CA ASN A 100 -8.16 14.35 -6.84
C ASN A 100 -7.93 12.84 -6.76
N VAL A 101 -8.73 12.15 -5.96
CA VAL A 101 -8.75 10.70 -5.88
C VAL A 101 -10.16 10.17 -6.01
N TRP A 102 -10.32 9.20 -6.90
CA TRP A 102 -11.55 8.43 -7.05
C TRP A 102 -11.35 7.01 -6.55
N ALA A 103 -12.41 6.44 -5.99
CA ALA A 103 -12.54 5.00 -5.79
C ALA A 103 -13.61 4.47 -6.72
N GLY A 104 -13.36 3.31 -7.34
CA GLY A 104 -14.34 2.66 -8.19
C GLY A 104 -14.25 1.14 -8.09
N VAL A 105 -15.33 0.46 -8.47
CA VAL A 105 -15.32 -1.00 -8.62
C VAL A 105 -14.40 -1.33 -9.79
N GLY A 106 -13.46 -2.25 -9.61
CA GLY A 106 -12.56 -2.67 -10.67
C GLY A 106 -13.31 -3.29 -11.85
N THR A 107 -12.62 -3.45 -12.99
CA THR A 107 -13.13 -4.29 -14.09
C THR A 107 -13.37 -5.72 -13.61
N ASP A 108 -12.52 -6.20 -12.68
CA ASP A 108 -12.84 -7.31 -11.79
C ASP A 108 -13.63 -6.79 -10.58
N ARG A 109 -14.89 -7.22 -10.47
CA ARG A 109 -15.83 -6.79 -9.41
C ARG A 109 -15.40 -7.19 -8.00
N SER A 110 -14.44 -8.11 -7.87
CA SER A 110 -13.85 -8.48 -6.58
C SER A 110 -12.85 -7.45 -6.05
N THR A 111 -12.56 -6.39 -6.82
CA THR A 111 -11.60 -5.35 -6.45
C THR A 111 -12.21 -3.96 -6.38
N ILE A 112 -11.61 -3.10 -5.57
CA ILE A 112 -11.81 -1.66 -5.56
C ILE A 112 -10.51 -1.01 -5.96
N CYS A 113 -10.57 -0.13 -6.96
CA CYS A 113 -9.43 0.62 -7.46
C CYS A 113 -9.50 2.08 -7.01
N LEU A 114 -8.38 2.56 -6.48
CA LEU A 114 -8.11 3.97 -6.23
C LEU A 114 -7.37 4.56 -7.41
N VAL A 115 -7.80 5.72 -7.89
CA VAL A 115 -7.21 6.45 -9.02
C VAL A 115 -6.91 7.86 -8.55
N ALA A 116 -5.64 8.25 -8.50
CA ALA A 116 -5.19 9.57 -8.08
C ALA A 116 -4.59 10.35 -9.24
N THR A 117 -4.92 11.64 -9.36
CA THR A 117 -4.30 12.56 -10.33
C THR A 117 -4.11 13.95 -9.74
N ALA A 118 -3.01 14.60 -10.08
CA ALA A 118 -2.75 16.00 -9.75
C ALA A 118 -3.14 16.94 -10.92
N ASP A 119 -2.93 16.50 -12.16
CA ASP A 119 -3.03 17.30 -13.38
C ASP A 119 -4.22 16.91 -14.28
N ARG A 120 -4.97 15.86 -13.93
CA ARG A 120 -6.06 15.24 -14.71
C ARG A 120 -5.61 14.60 -16.02
N ILE A 121 -4.32 14.35 -16.16
CA ILE A 121 -3.71 13.72 -17.34
C ILE A 121 -2.99 12.45 -16.90
N GLN A 122 -2.04 12.58 -15.98
CA GLN A 122 -1.32 11.44 -15.41
C GLN A 122 -2.05 10.92 -14.18
N SER A 123 -2.15 9.60 -14.08
CA SER A 123 -2.81 8.96 -12.95
C SER A 123 -1.93 7.89 -12.32
N THR A 124 -2.01 7.78 -11.00
CA THR A 124 -1.52 6.64 -10.24
C THR A 124 -2.71 5.82 -9.79
N THR A 125 -2.68 4.52 -10.06
CA THR A 125 -3.79 3.62 -9.75
C THR A 125 -3.31 2.46 -8.87
N ALA A 126 -4.10 2.10 -7.87
CA ALA A 126 -3.90 0.89 -7.08
C ALA A 126 -5.24 0.18 -6.84
N CYS A 127 -5.28 -1.13 -7.10
CA CYS A 127 -6.46 -1.95 -6.89
C CYS A 127 -6.24 -2.94 -5.75
N TYR A 128 -7.23 -3.08 -4.88
CA TYR A 128 -7.20 -3.95 -3.71
C TYR A 128 -8.39 -4.90 -3.74
N PRO A 129 -8.30 -6.07 -3.10
CA PRO A 129 -9.47 -6.89 -2.83
C PRO A 129 -10.54 -6.05 -2.14
N ARG A 130 -11.80 -6.27 -2.51
CA ARG A 130 -12.93 -5.46 -2.04
C ARG A 130 -13.00 -5.44 -0.51
N GLU A 131 -12.85 -6.59 0.13
CA GLU A 131 -12.86 -6.68 1.60
C GLU A 131 -11.74 -5.87 2.26
N ASP A 132 -10.54 -5.86 1.67
CA ASP A 132 -9.41 -5.11 2.22
C ASP A 132 -9.60 -3.60 2.08
N ALA A 133 -10.18 -3.14 0.97
CA ALA A 133 -10.47 -1.73 0.74
C ALA A 133 -11.61 -1.20 1.62
N LEU A 134 -12.63 -2.02 1.83
CA LEU A 134 -13.85 -1.67 2.55
C LEU A 134 -13.69 -1.82 4.07
N HIS A 135 -12.99 -2.85 4.54
CA HIS A 135 -12.96 -3.19 5.96
C HIS A 135 -11.55 -3.28 6.53
N GLY A 136 -10.54 -3.44 5.68
CA GLY A 136 -9.13 -3.52 6.05
C GLY A 136 -8.44 -2.16 6.16
N SER A 137 -7.13 -2.16 5.92
CA SER A 137 -6.27 -0.98 5.92
C SER A 137 -5.35 -1.02 4.71
N VAL A 138 -5.62 -0.19 3.70
CA VAL A 138 -4.80 -0.08 2.49
C VAL A 138 -4.37 1.37 2.26
N SER A 139 -3.32 1.58 1.47
CA SER A 139 -2.82 2.91 1.18
C SER A 139 -2.31 3.06 -0.25
N LEU A 140 -2.61 4.19 -0.87
CA LEU A 140 -2.09 4.62 -2.16
C LEU A 140 -1.16 5.81 -1.95
N SER A 141 0.03 5.75 -2.52
CA SER A 141 0.92 6.90 -2.66
C SER A 141 1.05 7.27 -4.13
N ALA A 142 0.95 8.57 -4.42
CA ALA A 142 1.09 9.11 -5.77
C ALA A 142 2.03 10.31 -5.73
N GLN A 143 2.88 10.43 -6.74
CA GLN A 143 3.87 11.50 -6.85
C GLN A 143 3.57 12.33 -8.09
N SER A 144 3.79 13.63 -7.97
CA SER A 144 3.76 14.59 -9.06
C SER A 144 5.00 15.48 -8.97
N THR A 145 5.19 16.37 -9.94
CA THR A 145 6.29 17.34 -9.91
C THR A 145 6.21 18.33 -8.75
N SER A 146 5.03 18.57 -8.21
CA SER A 146 4.79 19.61 -7.20
C SER A 146 4.49 19.04 -5.81
N GLY A 147 4.35 17.72 -5.66
CA GLY A 147 4.12 17.12 -4.36
C GLY A 147 3.76 15.64 -4.40
N THR A 148 3.69 15.05 -3.21
CA THR A 148 3.33 13.66 -2.96
C THR A 148 2.01 13.57 -2.20
N LEU A 149 1.08 12.79 -2.73
CA LEU A 149 -0.13 12.38 -2.04
C LEU A 149 0.09 11.04 -1.36
N THR A 150 -0.36 10.92 -0.12
CA THR A 150 -0.59 9.62 0.53
C THR A 150 -2.04 9.55 0.99
N LEU A 151 -2.75 8.51 0.55
CA LEU A 151 -4.13 8.22 0.92
C LEU A 151 -4.18 6.89 1.66
N TRP A 152 -4.98 6.81 2.72
CA TRP A 152 -5.29 5.60 3.45
C TRP A 152 -6.79 5.34 3.40
N LEU A 153 -7.16 4.09 3.13
CA LEU A 153 -8.48 3.55 3.45
C LEU A 153 -8.35 2.71 4.70
N ARG A 154 -9.09 3.02 5.75
CA ARG A 154 -9.07 2.27 7.02
C ARG A 154 -10.49 2.04 7.50
N GLY A 155 -10.95 0.78 7.46
CA GLY A 155 -12.30 0.45 7.90
C GLY A 155 -13.39 1.17 7.11
N GLY A 156 -13.12 1.42 5.83
CA GLY A 156 -13.99 2.18 4.93
C GLY A 156 -13.83 3.70 5.06
N GLY A 157 -13.14 4.21 6.09
CA GLY A 157 -12.82 5.63 6.20
C GLY A 157 -11.70 6.04 5.25
N VAL A 158 -11.85 7.21 4.61
CA VAL A 158 -10.85 7.79 3.70
C VAL A 158 -10.08 8.89 4.44
N GLN A 159 -8.74 8.81 4.44
CA GLN A 159 -7.88 9.85 4.98
C GLN A 159 -6.75 10.14 3.99
N GLY A 160 -6.46 11.41 3.72
CA GLY A 160 -5.39 11.81 2.81
C GLY A 160 -4.50 12.89 3.41
N SER A 161 -3.21 12.84 3.07
CA SER A 161 -2.25 13.90 3.33
C SER A 161 -1.48 14.23 2.06
N VAL A 162 -1.20 15.51 1.85
CA VAL A 162 -0.37 15.98 0.74
C VAL A 162 0.86 16.65 1.35
N THR A 163 2.03 16.30 0.80
CA THR A 163 3.31 16.90 1.14
C THR A 163 3.89 17.53 -0.11
N ASP A 164 4.17 18.83 -0.07
CA ASP A 164 4.76 19.54 -1.20
C ASP A 164 6.25 19.22 -1.31
N SER A 165 6.75 19.17 -2.54
CA SER A 165 8.16 18.97 -2.85
C SER A 165 8.73 20.30 -3.33
N TYR A 166 9.33 21.04 -2.41
CA TYR A 166 10.01 22.32 -2.63
C TYR A 166 11.41 22.13 -3.24
#